data_AF-A0A4U2MD19-F1
#
_entry.id   AF-A0A4U2MD19-F1
#
_cell.length_a   1.000
_cell.length_b   1.000
_cell.length_c   1.000
_cell.angle_alpha   90.00
_cell.angle_beta   90.00
_cell.angle_gamma   90.00
#
_symmetry.space_group_name_H-M   'P 1'
#
loop_
_entity.id
_entity.type
_entity.pdbx_description
1 polymer ?
#
loop_
_entity_poly.entity_id
_entity_poly.type
_entity_poly.pdbx_seq_one_letter_code
_entity_poly.pdbx_strand_id
1 'polypeptide(L)'
;VVVEREKKSLTTSPVDISIIDSVVNRTYPGAVQLANKAFADNQPSLLVAKRKPLNISIDLPGMRKENTITVQNPTYGNVAGAVDDLVSTWNEKYSTTHTLPARMQYTESMVYSKSQIASALNVNAKYLDNSLNIDFNAVANGEKKVMVAAYKQIFYTVSAELPNNPSDLFDNSVTFDELNRKGVSNSAPPVVVSNVAYGRTVYVKLETTSKSKDVQAAFKALLKNNSVETSGQYKDIFEESTFTAVVLGGDAKEHNKVVTKDFNEIRNIIKDNAELSLKNPAYPISYTST
;
A
#
# COMPACT_ATOMS: atom_id res chain seq x y z
N VAL A 1 12.07 36.60 2.42
CA VAL A 1 11.13 35.47 2.61
C VAL A 1 10.74 35.45 4.08
N VAL A 2 9.45 35.48 4.40
CA VAL A 2 8.94 35.33 5.77
C VAL A 2 8.52 33.87 5.98
N VAL A 3 8.94 33.25 7.08
CA VAL A 3 8.60 31.86 7.42
C VAL A 3 7.90 31.83 8.77
N GLU A 4 6.66 31.36 8.78
CA GLU A 4 5.86 31.13 9.98
C GLU A 4 5.95 29.65 10.38
N ARG A 5 6.10 29.37 11.68
CA ARG A 5 6.20 28.01 12.21
C ARG A 5 5.16 27.80 13.31
N GLU A 6 4.32 26.79 13.12
CA GLU A 6 3.31 26.38 14.09
C GLU A 6 3.55 24.93 14.51
N LYS A 7 3.43 24.64 15.80
CA LYS A 7 3.41 23.26 16.29
C LYS A 7 2.05 22.64 15.99
N LYS A 8 2.03 21.47 15.35
CA LYS A 8 0.82 20.69 15.07
C LYS A 8 0.94 19.28 15.61
N SER A 9 -0.21 18.68 15.94
CA SER A 9 -0.33 17.29 16.38
C SER A 9 -1.17 16.51 15.36
N LEU A 10 -0.76 15.29 15.06
CA LEU A 10 -1.47 14.37 14.17
C LEU A 10 -1.73 13.06 14.92
N THR A 11 -2.96 12.55 14.83
CA THR A 11 -3.35 11.27 15.43
C THR A 11 -4.11 10.49 14.38
N THR A 12 -3.64 9.28 14.07
CA THR A 12 -4.26 8.36 13.10
C THR A 12 -4.35 6.96 13.71
N SER A 13 -5.36 6.20 13.28
CA SER A 13 -5.56 4.80 13.70
C SER A 13 -5.92 3.96 12.47
N PRO A 14 -4.98 3.79 11.52
CA PRO A 14 -5.24 3.02 10.32
C PRO A 14 -5.42 1.54 10.66
N VAL A 15 -6.44 0.92 10.05
CA VAL A 15 -6.67 -0.53 10.13
C VAL A 15 -6.00 -1.28 8.97
N ASP A 16 -5.88 -0.62 7.81
CA ASP A 16 -5.09 -1.09 6.69
C ASP A 16 -3.61 -0.81 6.96
N ILE A 17 -2.76 -1.83 6.87
CA ILE A 17 -1.32 -1.71 7.07
C ILE A 17 -0.64 -1.89 5.73
N SER A 18 0.14 -0.89 5.30
CA SER A 18 0.90 -0.95 4.05
C SER A 18 1.95 -2.07 4.09
N ILE A 19 2.06 -2.80 2.97
CA ILE A 19 3.06 -3.85 2.77
C ILE A 19 4.26 -3.24 2.05
N ILE A 20 5.46 -3.69 2.44
CA ILE A 20 6.71 -3.34 1.79
C ILE A 20 7.27 -4.60 1.15
N ASP A 21 7.78 -4.52 -0.08
CA ASP A 21 8.27 -5.67 -0.86
C ASP A 21 9.24 -6.58 -0.08
N SER A 22 10.09 -6.00 0.77
CA SER A 22 11.07 -6.74 1.57
C SER A 22 10.48 -7.68 2.63
N VAL A 23 9.19 -7.58 2.93
CA VAL A 23 8.49 -8.39 3.95
C VAL A 23 7.24 -9.09 3.42
N VAL A 24 7.02 -9.10 2.09
CA VAL A 24 5.85 -9.73 1.46
C VAL A 24 5.70 -11.20 1.87
N ASN A 25 6.81 -11.93 2.02
CA ASN A 25 6.79 -13.32 2.44
C ASN A 25 6.26 -13.55 3.87
N ARG A 26 6.03 -12.49 4.64
CA ARG A 26 5.44 -12.53 5.99
C ARG A 26 3.97 -12.12 6.04
N THR A 27 3.40 -11.68 4.92
CA THR A 27 2.05 -11.14 4.86
C THR A 27 1.27 -11.81 3.74
N TYR A 28 0.45 -12.78 4.12
CA TYR A 28 -0.45 -13.51 3.23
C TYR A 28 -1.74 -13.86 3.99
N PRO A 29 -2.88 -14.06 3.30
CA PRO A 29 -4.13 -14.43 3.96
C PRO A 29 -3.97 -15.64 4.89
N GLY A 30 -4.28 -15.45 6.17
CA GLY A 30 -4.16 -16.49 7.19
C GLY A 30 -2.79 -16.63 7.84
N ALA A 31 -1.81 -15.79 7.47
CA ALA A 31 -0.57 -15.66 8.22
C ALA A 31 -0.87 -15.27 9.68
N VAL A 32 -0.12 -15.82 10.62
CA VAL A 32 -0.21 -15.41 12.04
C VAL A 32 1.02 -14.58 12.37
N GLN A 33 0.81 -13.41 12.93
CA GLN A 33 1.84 -12.43 13.25
C GLN A 33 1.77 -12.05 14.73
N LEU A 34 2.80 -11.37 15.23
CA LEU A 34 2.83 -10.84 16.59
C LEU A 34 2.59 -9.34 16.57
N ALA A 35 1.56 -8.86 17.28
CA ALA A 35 1.24 -7.43 17.40
C ALA A 35 2.18 -6.73 18.38
N ASN A 36 3.41 -6.50 17.93
CA ASN A 36 4.48 -5.83 18.68
C ASN A 36 4.98 -4.58 17.95
N LYS A 37 6.07 -3.96 18.43
CA LYS A 37 6.66 -2.79 17.77
C LYS A 37 7.06 -3.05 16.31
N ALA A 38 7.55 -4.25 15.98
CA ALA A 38 7.96 -4.58 14.62
C ALA A 38 6.75 -4.62 13.67
N PHE A 39 5.59 -5.10 14.14
CA PHE A 39 4.32 -5.00 13.41
C PHE A 39 3.93 -3.55 13.13
N ALA A 40 4.00 -2.67 14.13
CA ALA A 40 3.73 -1.23 13.98
C ALA A 40 4.71 -0.53 13.03
N ASP A 41 5.95 -1.01 12.92
CA ASP A 41 6.98 -0.48 12.03
C ASP A 41 6.90 -1.08 10.59
N ASN A 42 5.80 -1.77 10.23
CA ASN A 42 5.60 -2.49 8.96
C ASN A 42 6.60 -3.64 8.71
N GLN A 43 7.15 -4.23 9.77
CA GLN A 43 8.06 -5.38 9.71
C GLN A 43 7.58 -6.51 10.62
N PRO A 44 6.39 -7.09 10.34
CA PRO A 44 5.78 -8.06 11.24
C PRO A 44 6.67 -9.29 11.45
N SER A 45 6.58 -9.85 12.66
CA SER A 45 7.20 -11.12 13.02
C SER A 45 6.19 -12.24 12.79
N LEU A 46 6.55 -13.27 12.03
CA LEU A 46 5.67 -14.39 11.74
C LEU A 46 5.70 -15.40 12.89
N LEU A 47 4.52 -15.84 13.34
CA LEU A 47 4.36 -16.95 14.28
C LEU A 47 4.22 -18.25 13.47
N VAL A 48 5.36 -18.88 13.15
CA VAL A 48 5.40 -20.15 12.41
C VAL A 48 5.11 -21.31 13.35
N ALA A 49 4.00 -22.02 13.15
CA ALA A 49 3.66 -23.28 13.82
C ALA A 49 2.92 -24.18 12.84
N LYS A 50 2.75 -25.47 13.15
CA LYS A 50 1.98 -26.39 12.30
C LYS A 50 0.50 -25.94 12.28
N ARG A 51 -0.07 -25.81 11.08
CA ARG A 51 -1.39 -25.20 10.86
C ARG A 51 -2.42 -26.24 10.43
N LYS A 52 -3.69 -25.99 10.76
CA LYS A 52 -4.83 -26.66 10.13
C LYS A 52 -5.10 -26.07 8.74
N PRO A 53 -5.88 -26.76 7.88
CA PRO A 53 -6.33 -26.21 6.61
C PRO A 53 -7.09 -24.89 6.79
N LEU A 54 -7.00 -24.02 5.78
CA LEU A 54 -7.63 -22.70 5.80
C LEU A 54 -8.30 -22.42 4.46
N ASN A 55 -9.55 -21.95 4.49
CA ASN A 55 -10.18 -21.42 3.29
C ASN A 55 -9.75 -19.97 3.06
N ILE A 56 -9.44 -19.66 1.80
CA ILE A 56 -9.25 -18.29 1.34
C ILE A 56 -10.24 -17.99 0.22
N SER A 57 -10.72 -16.75 0.17
CA SER A 57 -11.69 -16.30 -0.81
C SER A 57 -11.23 -15.01 -1.48
N ILE A 58 -11.38 -14.92 -2.80
CA ILE A 58 -11.08 -13.71 -3.59
C ILE A 58 -12.39 -12.96 -3.92
N ASP A 59 -12.33 -11.64 -4.02
CA ASP A 59 -13.51 -10.79 -4.31
C ASP A 59 -13.65 -10.39 -5.79
N LEU A 60 -13.03 -11.14 -6.70
CA LEU A 60 -13.17 -10.92 -8.14
C LEU A 60 -14.61 -11.20 -8.61
N PRO A 61 -15.17 -10.37 -9.51
CA PRO A 61 -16.57 -10.46 -9.92
C PRO A 61 -16.83 -11.71 -10.78
N GLY A 62 -18.07 -12.20 -10.75
CA GLY A 62 -18.53 -13.29 -11.62
C GLY A 62 -18.23 -14.71 -11.11
N MET A 63 -17.27 -14.89 -10.21
CA MET A 63 -16.83 -16.22 -9.74
C MET A 63 -17.89 -16.97 -8.90
N ARG A 64 -18.78 -16.26 -8.20
CA ARG A 64 -19.81 -16.84 -7.32
C ARG A 64 -19.22 -17.87 -6.34
N LYS A 65 -19.44 -19.17 -6.57
CA LYS A 65 -18.97 -20.28 -5.72
C LYS A 65 -17.55 -20.75 -6.04
N GLU A 66 -16.98 -20.28 -7.15
CA GLU A 66 -15.62 -20.64 -7.59
C GLU A 66 -14.55 -19.67 -7.04
N ASN A 67 -14.94 -18.76 -6.14
CA ASN A 67 -14.05 -17.74 -5.59
C ASN A 67 -13.27 -18.18 -4.34
N THR A 68 -13.42 -19.44 -3.92
CA THR A 68 -12.88 -19.95 -2.64
C THR A 68 -12.11 -21.24 -2.87
N ILE A 69 -10.95 -21.36 -2.20
CA ILE A 69 -10.10 -22.55 -2.23
C ILE A 69 -9.62 -22.90 -0.82
N THR A 70 -9.55 -24.19 -0.50
CA THR A 70 -9.01 -24.71 0.76
C THR A 70 -7.51 -24.97 0.64
N VAL A 71 -6.71 -24.27 1.43
CA VAL A 71 -5.26 -24.46 1.51
C VAL A 71 -4.93 -25.40 2.66
N GLN A 72 -4.49 -26.62 2.36
CA GLN A 72 -4.27 -27.67 3.36
C GLN A 72 -3.15 -27.35 4.37
N ASN A 73 -2.09 -26.68 3.92
CA ASN A 73 -0.97 -26.24 4.75
C ASN A 73 -0.68 -24.76 4.44
N PRO A 74 -1.28 -23.80 5.17
CA PRO A 74 -1.22 -22.37 4.84
C PRO A 74 0.15 -21.73 5.15
N THR A 75 1.15 -22.12 4.37
CA THR A 75 2.45 -21.43 4.24
C THR A 75 2.35 -20.34 3.18
N TYR A 76 3.29 -19.40 3.16
CA TYR A 76 3.34 -18.35 2.13
C TYR A 76 3.25 -18.92 0.71
N GLY A 77 4.07 -19.92 0.37
CA GLY A 77 4.10 -20.48 -0.98
C GLY A 77 2.79 -21.17 -1.37
N ASN A 78 2.18 -21.93 -0.47
CA ASN A 78 0.92 -22.62 -0.74
C ASN A 78 -0.25 -21.64 -0.87
N VAL A 79 -0.27 -20.58 -0.05
CA VAL A 79 -1.30 -19.53 -0.14
C VAL A 79 -1.10 -18.69 -1.40
N ALA A 80 0.13 -18.33 -1.75
CA ALA A 80 0.42 -17.61 -2.99
C ALA A 80 -0.03 -18.41 -4.23
N GLY A 81 0.31 -19.70 -4.30
CA GLY A 81 -0.15 -20.57 -5.39
C GLY A 81 -1.67 -20.69 -5.45
N ALA A 82 -2.34 -20.78 -4.30
CA ALA A 82 -3.80 -20.82 -4.24
C ALA A 82 -4.45 -19.50 -4.70
N VAL A 83 -3.82 -18.34 -4.43
CA VAL A 83 -4.25 -17.04 -4.98
C VAL A 83 -4.05 -17.00 -6.50
N ASP A 84 -2.91 -17.49 -7.00
CA ASP A 84 -2.62 -17.57 -8.43
C ASP A 84 -3.63 -18.46 -9.17
N ASP A 85 -4.04 -19.59 -8.58
CA ASP A 85 -5.07 -20.48 -9.12
C ASP A 85 -6.43 -19.78 -9.23
N LEU A 86 -6.83 -19.02 -8.20
CA LEU A 86 -8.07 -18.25 -8.20
C LEU A 86 -8.05 -17.14 -9.26
N VAL A 87 -6.94 -16.42 -9.39
CA VAL A 87 -6.77 -15.37 -10.40
C VAL A 87 -6.74 -15.96 -11.81
N SER A 88 -6.07 -17.09 -12.01
CA SER A 88 -6.02 -17.81 -13.29
C SER A 88 -7.41 -18.28 -13.71
N THR A 89 -8.16 -18.88 -12.78
CA THR A 89 -9.57 -19.27 -13.00
C THR A 89 -10.41 -18.07 -13.43
N TRP A 90 -10.22 -16.91 -12.80
CA TRP A 90 -10.95 -15.71 -13.18
C TRP A 90 -10.58 -15.19 -14.57
N ASN A 91 -9.29 -15.16 -14.88
CA ASN A 91 -8.79 -14.75 -16.19
C ASN A 91 -9.35 -15.63 -17.31
N GLU A 92 -9.37 -16.95 -17.12
CA GLU A 92 -9.85 -17.91 -18.13
C GLU A 92 -11.36 -17.84 -18.36
N LYS A 93 -12.15 -17.65 -17.29
CA LYS A 93 -13.61 -17.81 -17.37
C LYS A 93 -14.40 -16.51 -17.40
N TYR A 94 -13.91 -15.42 -16.80
CA TYR A 94 -14.72 -14.24 -16.51
C TYR A 94 -14.15 -12.92 -17.01
N SER A 95 -12.84 -12.82 -17.27
CA SER A 95 -12.19 -11.56 -17.68
C SER A 95 -12.68 -10.97 -19.01
N THR A 96 -13.20 -11.80 -19.92
CA THR A 96 -13.73 -11.33 -21.22
C THR A 96 -15.06 -10.58 -21.10
N THR A 97 -15.78 -10.78 -20.00
CA THR A 97 -17.10 -10.19 -19.75
C THR A 97 -17.09 -9.17 -18.60
N HIS A 98 -16.00 -9.10 -17.84
CA HIS A 98 -15.84 -8.21 -16.69
C HIS A 98 -14.51 -7.47 -16.79
N THR A 99 -14.57 -6.16 -17.03
CA THR A 99 -13.42 -5.28 -16.76
C THR A 99 -13.43 -4.91 -15.29
N LEU A 100 -12.24 -4.86 -14.68
CA LEU A 100 -12.10 -4.58 -13.25
C LEU A 100 -11.29 -3.29 -13.05
N PRO A 101 -11.95 -2.12 -13.09
CA PRO A 101 -11.28 -0.89 -12.70
C PRO A 101 -10.84 -1.02 -11.23
N ALA A 102 -9.61 -0.59 -10.93
CA ALA A 102 -9.11 -0.63 -9.57
C ALA A 102 -10.00 0.20 -8.63
N ARG A 103 -10.27 -0.34 -7.44
CA ARG A 103 -10.80 0.44 -6.33
C ARG A 103 -9.70 1.40 -5.87
N MET A 104 -9.82 2.65 -6.27
CA MET A 104 -8.84 3.70 -5.97
C MET A 104 -9.05 4.25 -4.55
N GLN A 105 -8.01 4.15 -3.72
CA GLN A 105 -7.90 4.92 -2.48
C GLN A 105 -6.87 6.04 -2.69
N TYR A 106 -7.27 7.28 -2.41
CA TYR A 106 -6.45 8.47 -2.63
C TYR A 106 -6.15 9.16 -1.29
N THR A 107 -4.89 9.47 -1.05
CA THR A 107 -4.45 10.32 0.06
C THR A 107 -3.42 11.32 -0.42
N GLU A 108 -3.43 12.54 0.14
CA GLU A 108 -2.46 13.60 -0.18
C GLU A 108 -2.04 14.33 1.09
N SER A 109 -0.79 14.79 1.13
CA SER A 109 -0.33 15.64 2.23
C SER A 109 0.85 16.52 1.80
N MET A 110 0.91 17.73 2.35
CA MET A 110 2.15 18.50 2.34
C MET A 110 3.17 17.82 3.25
N VAL A 111 4.44 17.87 2.88
CA VAL A 111 5.53 17.30 3.66
C VAL A 111 6.10 18.37 4.59
N TYR A 112 6.15 18.06 5.89
CA TYR A 112 6.80 18.90 6.89
C TYR A 112 7.87 18.15 7.68
N SER A 113 7.64 16.88 7.99
CA SER A 113 8.61 16.02 8.65
C SER A 113 8.42 14.56 8.25
N LYS A 114 9.46 13.76 8.47
CA LYS A 114 9.47 12.33 8.13
C LYS A 114 8.37 11.54 8.86
N SER A 115 8.15 11.81 10.14
CA SER A 115 7.09 11.14 10.92
C SER A 115 5.69 11.60 10.52
N GLN A 116 5.52 12.90 10.24
CA GLN A 116 4.22 13.44 9.83
C GLN A 116 3.76 12.85 8.50
N ILE A 117 4.62 12.81 7.48
CA ILE A 117 4.21 12.31 6.16
C ILE A 117 3.93 10.80 6.18
N ALA A 118 4.72 10.05 6.95
CA ALA A 118 4.53 8.62 7.15
C ALA A 118 3.17 8.31 7.80
N SER A 119 2.81 9.06 8.84
CA SER A 119 1.51 8.93 9.52
C SER A 119 0.35 9.41 8.63
N ALA A 120 0.53 10.51 7.88
CA ALA A 120 -0.51 11.07 7.01
C ALA A 120 -0.85 10.18 5.81
N LEU A 121 0.14 9.51 5.22
CA LEU A 121 -0.04 8.61 4.08
C LEU A 121 -0.13 7.13 4.49
N ASN A 122 -0.03 6.82 5.79
CA ASN A 122 -0.03 5.46 6.30
C ASN A 122 1.02 4.56 5.60
N VAL A 123 2.24 5.07 5.46
CA VAL A 123 3.35 4.42 4.77
C VAL A 123 4.60 4.48 5.64
N ASN A 124 5.44 3.47 5.54
CA ASN A 124 6.72 3.48 6.22
C ASN A 124 7.61 4.62 5.70
N ALA A 125 8.09 5.46 6.62
CA ALA A 125 8.84 6.66 6.30
C ALA A 125 10.17 6.37 5.57
N LYS A 126 10.85 5.26 5.89
CA LYS A 126 12.10 4.89 5.23
C LYS A 126 11.85 4.52 3.78
N TYR A 127 10.74 3.84 3.53
CA TYR A 127 10.38 3.44 2.18
C TYR A 127 10.05 4.66 1.31
N LEU A 128 9.20 5.56 1.82
CA LEU A 128 8.84 6.78 1.10
C LEU A 128 10.07 7.63 0.75
N ASP A 129 10.99 7.76 1.70
CA ASP A 129 12.25 8.49 1.55
C ASP A 129 13.15 7.87 0.48
N ASN A 130 13.37 6.54 0.54
CA ASN A 130 14.18 5.82 -0.43
C ASN A 130 13.60 5.87 -1.85
N SER A 131 12.27 5.80 -2.00
CA SER A 131 11.62 5.81 -3.31
C SER A 131 11.55 7.22 -3.93
N LEU A 132 11.07 8.21 -3.17
CA LEU A 132 10.81 9.56 -3.69
C LEU A 132 11.99 10.52 -3.55
N ASN A 133 12.99 10.19 -2.74
CA ASN A 133 14.14 11.04 -2.41
C ASN A 133 13.69 12.44 -1.97
N ILE A 134 13.09 12.51 -0.78
CA ILE A 134 12.53 13.76 -0.22
C ILE A 134 13.61 14.46 0.60
N ASP A 135 13.96 15.68 0.21
CA ASP A 135 14.91 16.50 0.95
C ASP A 135 14.23 17.20 2.15
N PHE A 136 14.16 16.49 3.29
CA PHE A 136 13.57 17.01 4.51
C PHE A 136 14.33 18.22 5.09
N ASN A 137 15.62 18.37 4.79
CA ASN A 137 16.41 19.52 5.26
C ASN A 137 16.00 20.78 4.49
N ALA A 138 15.91 20.70 3.17
CA ALA A 138 15.41 21.80 2.34
C ALA A 138 13.96 22.19 2.68
N VAL A 139 13.12 21.21 3.03
CA VAL A 139 11.75 21.48 3.53
C VAL A 139 11.79 22.24 4.87
N ALA A 140 12.59 21.78 5.83
CA ALA A 140 12.70 22.41 7.16
C ALA A 140 13.26 23.85 7.10
N ASN A 141 14.18 24.10 6.17
CA ASN A 141 14.77 25.42 5.91
C ASN A 141 13.85 26.34 5.08
N GLY A 142 12.73 25.83 4.56
CA GLY A 142 11.84 26.58 3.67
C GLY A 142 12.42 26.81 2.27
N GLU A 143 13.46 26.08 1.90
CA GLU A 143 14.10 26.10 0.57
C GLU A 143 13.25 25.39 -0.48
N LYS A 144 12.51 24.34 -0.08
CA LYS A 144 11.58 23.60 -0.94
C LYS A 144 10.21 23.44 -0.29
N LYS A 145 9.17 23.38 -1.12
CA LYS A 145 7.82 22.94 -0.72
C LYS A 145 7.51 21.64 -1.45
N VAL A 146 7.10 20.63 -0.70
CA VAL A 146 6.84 19.29 -1.22
C VAL A 146 5.44 18.83 -0.82
N MET A 147 4.71 18.28 -1.78
CA MET A 147 3.49 17.52 -1.56
C MET A 147 3.70 16.09 -2.03
N VAL A 148 3.11 15.13 -1.32
CA VAL A 148 3.05 13.74 -1.76
C VAL A 148 1.60 13.28 -1.80
N ALA A 149 1.23 12.66 -2.90
CA ALA A 149 -0.02 11.93 -3.07
C ALA A 149 0.25 10.43 -3.23
N ALA A 150 -0.63 9.60 -2.68
CA ALA A 150 -0.61 8.16 -2.83
C ALA A 150 -1.92 7.66 -3.43
N TYR A 151 -1.81 6.96 -4.55
CA TYR A 151 -2.90 6.34 -5.29
C TYR A 151 -2.80 4.83 -5.12
N LYS A 152 -3.55 4.29 -4.18
CA LYS A 152 -3.61 2.85 -3.92
C LYS A 152 -4.72 2.25 -4.77
N GLN A 153 -4.32 1.50 -5.79
CA GLN A 153 -5.16 0.89 -6.80
C GLN A 153 -5.40 -0.57 -6.43
N ILE A 154 -6.49 -0.84 -5.71
CA ILE A 154 -6.82 -2.20 -5.28
C ILE A 154 -7.56 -2.90 -6.42
N PHE A 155 -6.95 -3.92 -7.01
CA PHE A 155 -7.58 -4.76 -8.02
C PHE A 155 -8.55 -5.73 -7.35
N TYR A 156 -8.08 -6.48 -6.36
CA TYR A 156 -8.87 -7.43 -5.60
C TYR A 156 -8.35 -7.57 -4.17
N THR A 157 -9.11 -8.23 -3.31
CA THR A 157 -8.69 -8.63 -1.98
C THR A 157 -8.87 -10.13 -1.83
N VAL A 158 -7.98 -10.75 -1.07
CA VAL A 158 -8.11 -12.14 -0.64
C VAL A 158 -8.28 -12.17 0.86
N SER A 159 -9.39 -12.74 1.31
CA SER A 159 -9.72 -12.90 2.72
C SER A 159 -9.47 -14.33 3.17
N ALA A 160 -8.98 -14.49 4.39
CA ALA A 160 -8.92 -15.77 5.07
C ALA A 160 -10.18 -15.98 5.92
N GLU A 161 -10.73 -17.20 5.90
CA GLU A 161 -11.83 -17.56 6.80
C GLU A 161 -11.38 -17.40 8.26
N LEU A 162 -12.16 -16.65 9.04
CA LEU A 162 -11.85 -16.44 10.45
C LEU A 162 -12.19 -17.70 11.24
N PRO A 163 -11.30 -18.15 12.12
CA PRO A 163 -11.54 -19.32 12.95
C PRO A 163 -12.64 -19.02 13.98
N ASN A 164 -13.46 -20.02 14.32
CA ASN A 164 -14.40 -19.88 15.44
C ASN A 164 -13.64 -19.79 16.78
N ASN A 165 -12.54 -20.52 16.92
CA ASN A 165 -11.66 -20.49 18.07
C ASN A 165 -10.19 -20.40 17.64
N PRO A 166 -9.29 -19.76 18.41
CA PRO A 166 -7.86 -19.70 18.08
C PRO A 166 -7.21 -21.08 17.80
N SER A 167 -7.69 -22.14 18.46
CA SER A 167 -7.24 -23.52 18.25
C SER A 167 -7.54 -24.08 16.85
N ASP A 168 -8.43 -23.46 16.10
CA ASP A 168 -8.78 -23.87 14.74
C ASP A 168 -7.72 -23.42 13.73
N LEU A 169 -6.81 -22.52 14.11
CA LEU A 169 -5.67 -22.14 13.28
C LEU A 169 -4.52 -23.15 13.33
N PHE A 170 -4.36 -23.84 14.46
CA PHE A 170 -3.18 -24.65 14.75
C PHE A 170 -3.49 -26.15 14.74
N ASP A 171 -2.53 -26.94 14.28
CA ASP A 171 -2.59 -28.40 14.39
C ASP A 171 -2.63 -28.82 15.86
N ASN A 172 -3.31 -29.94 16.16
CA ASN A 172 -3.52 -30.41 17.53
C ASN A 172 -2.22 -30.74 18.28
N SER A 173 -1.08 -30.89 17.57
CA SER A 173 0.24 -31.07 18.18
C SER A 173 0.87 -29.78 18.71
N VAL A 174 0.37 -28.61 18.32
CA VAL A 174 0.92 -27.31 18.74
C VAL A 174 0.46 -27.00 20.15
N THR A 175 1.42 -26.70 21.03
CA THR A 175 1.16 -26.34 22.44
C THR A 175 1.30 -24.84 22.66
N PHE A 176 0.65 -24.31 23.69
CA PHE A 176 0.83 -22.90 24.06
C PHE A 176 2.28 -22.59 24.47
N ASP A 177 2.99 -23.54 25.08
CA ASP A 177 4.42 -23.39 25.41
C ASP A 177 5.30 -23.26 24.17
N GLU A 178 4.94 -23.90 23.05
CA GLU A 178 5.59 -23.64 21.77
C GLU A 178 5.34 -22.21 21.29
N LEU A 179 4.11 -21.73 21.36
CA LEU A 179 3.75 -20.36 20.94
C LEU A 179 4.45 -19.31 21.80
N ASN A 180 4.52 -19.52 23.11
CA ASN A 180 5.25 -18.65 24.05
C ASN A 180 6.75 -18.60 23.71
N ARG A 181 7.39 -19.75 23.45
CA ARG A 181 8.79 -19.79 23.01
C ARG A 181 9.02 -19.07 21.68
N LYS A 182 7.99 -18.95 20.85
CA LYS A 182 8.01 -18.22 19.57
C LYS A 182 7.61 -16.74 19.71
N GLY A 183 7.40 -16.25 20.93
CA GLY A 183 7.23 -14.83 21.23
C GLY A 183 5.81 -14.37 21.57
N VAL A 184 4.84 -15.28 21.61
CA VAL A 184 3.50 -14.94 22.11
C VAL A 184 3.59 -14.50 23.57
N SER A 185 3.03 -13.32 23.86
CA SER A 185 2.99 -12.73 25.19
C SER A 185 1.92 -11.64 25.27
N ASN A 186 1.64 -11.13 26.47
CA ASN A 186 0.73 -9.99 26.64
C ASN A 186 1.20 -8.72 25.91
N SER A 187 2.52 -8.56 25.71
CA SER A 187 3.12 -7.45 24.96
C SER A 187 3.26 -7.71 23.45
N ALA A 188 2.95 -8.94 23.01
CA ALA A 188 3.05 -9.36 21.62
C ALA A 188 1.97 -10.44 21.36
N PRO A 189 0.68 -10.09 21.45
CA PRO A 189 -0.39 -11.05 21.21
C PRO A 189 -0.39 -11.51 19.75
N PRO A 190 -0.80 -12.76 19.46
CA PRO A 190 -0.92 -13.25 18.10
C PRO A 190 -2.13 -12.59 17.41
N VAL A 191 -1.95 -12.24 16.14
CA VAL A 191 -3.01 -11.73 15.25
C VAL A 191 -2.97 -12.50 13.94
N VAL A 192 -4.13 -12.68 13.30
CA VAL A 192 -4.24 -13.34 12.00
C VAL A 192 -4.46 -12.31 10.91
N VAL A 193 -3.75 -12.46 9.79
CA VAL A 193 -3.97 -11.66 8.59
C VAL A 193 -5.30 -12.09 7.96
N SER A 194 -6.35 -11.32 8.24
CA SER A 194 -7.73 -11.61 7.82
C SER A 194 -7.97 -11.27 6.35
N ASN A 195 -7.31 -10.22 5.84
CA ASN A 195 -7.52 -9.77 4.48
C ASN A 195 -6.23 -9.14 3.92
N VAL A 196 -5.93 -9.43 2.66
CA VAL A 196 -4.82 -8.81 1.92
C VAL A 196 -5.38 -8.16 0.66
N ALA A 197 -5.07 -6.89 0.46
CA ALA A 197 -5.39 -6.16 -0.75
C ALA A 197 -4.26 -6.30 -1.77
N TYR A 198 -4.61 -6.64 -3.00
CA TYR A 198 -3.70 -6.83 -4.12
C TYR A 198 -3.95 -5.77 -5.19
N GLY A 199 -2.88 -5.24 -5.73
CA GLY A 199 -2.92 -4.23 -6.79
C GLY A 199 -1.62 -3.45 -6.85
N ARG A 200 -1.71 -2.13 -6.95
CA ARG A 200 -0.55 -1.22 -7.06
C ARG A 200 -0.69 0.00 -6.18
N THR A 201 0.44 0.62 -5.85
CA THR A 201 0.44 1.96 -5.23
C THR A 201 1.32 2.89 -6.05
N VAL A 202 0.74 3.97 -6.57
CA VAL A 202 1.49 5.04 -7.24
C VAL A 202 1.69 6.18 -6.26
N TYR A 203 2.95 6.45 -5.92
CA TYR A 203 3.32 7.64 -5.15
C TYR A 203 3.73 8.76 -6.09
N VAL A 204 3.16 9.94 -5.89
CA VAL A 204 3.46 11.15 -6.66
C VAL A 204 4.02 12.20 -5.73
N LYS A 205 5.25 12.66 -6.00
CA LYS A 205 5.87 13.82 -5.35
C LYS A 205 5.71 15.03 -6.27
N LEU A 206 5.25 16.13 -5.72
CA LEU A 206 5.26 17.45 -6.33
C LEU A 206 6.21 18.33 -5.51
N GLU A 207 7.25 18.85 -6.14
CA GLU A 207 8.32 19.60 -5.48
C GLU A 207 8.54 20.92 -6.19
N THR A 208 8.67 22.04 -5.45
CA THR A 208 8.98 23.35 -6.02
C THR A 208 9.89 24.18 -5.12
N THR A 209 10.65 25.09 -5.74
CA THR A 209 11.41 26.14 -5.04
C THR A 209 10.58 27.37 -4.71
N SER A 210 9.40 27.50 -5.33
CA SER A 210 8.55 28.68 -5.22
C SER A 210 8.18 29.00 -3.77
N LYS A 211 8.28 30.28 -3.42
CA LYS A 211 7.94 30.78 -2.08
C LYS A 211 6.49 31.22 -1.96
N SER A 212 5.71 31.14 -3.03
CA SER A 212 4.30 31.55 -3.03
C SER A 212 3.50 30.83 -1.95
N LYS A 213 2.57 31.56 -1.31
CA LYS A 213 1.61 30.99 -0.36
C LYS A 213 0.61 30.04 -1.04
N ASP A 214 0.45 30.16 -2.36
CA ASP A 214 -0.55 29.43 -3.12
C ASP A 214 -0.08 28.05 -3.61
N VAL A 215 1.16 27.65 -3.31
CA VAL A 215 1.75 26.37 -3.76
C VAL A 215 0.87 25.17 -3.41
N GLN A 216 0.33 25.10 -2.19
CA GLN A 216 -0.54 23.99 -1.81
C GLN A 216 -1.83 23.96 -2.65
N ALA A 217 -2.44 25.13 -2.90
CA ALA A 217 -3.64 25.23 -3.71
C ALA A 217 -3.35 24.86 -5.17
N ALA A 218 -2.22 25.33 -5.72
CA ALA A 218 -1.76 25.01 -7.07
C ALA A 218 -1.56 23.50 -7.26
N PHE A 219 -0.86 22.84 -6.34
CA PHE A 219 -0.65 21.39 -6.38
C PHE A 219 -1.96 20.59 -6.27
N LYS A 220 -2.86 20.98 -5.35
CA LYS A 220 -4.19 20.34 -5.25
C LYS A 220 -5.02 20.51 -6.52
N ALA A 221 -4.94 21.68 -7.15
CA ALA A 221 -5.64 21.94 -8.40
C ALA A 221 -5.06 21.09 -9.53
N LEU A 222 -3.73 20.96 -9.60
CA LEU A 222 -3.03 20.14 -10.59
C LEU A 222 -3.39 18.64 -10.52
N LEU A 223 -3.48 18.10 -9.29
CA LEU A 223 -3.87 16.72 -9.01
C LEU A 223 -5.33 16.41 -9.40
N LYS A 224 -6.21 17.41 -9.40
CA LYS A 224 -7.65 17.24 -9.66
C LYS A 224 -8.08 17.55 -11.09
N ASN A 225 -7.43 18.51 -11.76
CA ASN A 225 -7.93 19.09 -13.00
C ASN A 225 -6.81 19.25 -14.04
N ASN A 226 -7.05 18.68 -15.23
CA ASN A 226 -6.12 18.66 -16.34
C ASN A 226 -5.91 20.04 -17.00
N SER A 227 -6.82 21.00 -16.79
CA SER A 227 -6.76 22.33 -17.41
C SER A 227 -6.03 23.37 -16.55
N VAL A 228 -5.49 22.99 -15.40
CA VAL A 228 -4.88 23.95 -14.45
C VAL A 228 -3.48 24.39 -14.88
N GLU A 229 -2.74 23.53 -15.59
CA GLU A 229 -1.40 23.86 -16.12
C GLU A 229 -1.44 25.03 -17.11
N THR A 230 -2.56 25.19 -17.83
CA THR A 230 -2.76 26.27 -18.80
C THR A 230 -3.38 27.52 -18.17
N SER A 231 -3.81 27.46 -16.92
CA SER A 231 -4.30 28.63 -16.20
C SER A 231 -3.12 29.53 -15.80
N GLY A 232 -3.14 30.79 -16.23
CA GLY A 232 -2.09 31.76 -15.89
C GLY A 232 -1.93 32.02 -14.38
N GLN A 233 -2.89 31.58 -13.57
CA GLN A 233 -2.91 31.80 -12.11
C GLN A 233 -1.77 31.09 -11.36
N TYR A 234 -1.35 29.90 -11.81
CA TYR A 234 -0.34 29.09 -11.11
C TYR A 234 0.89 28.76 -11.97
N LYS A 235 0.98 29.36 -13.17
CA LYS A 235 2.02 29.06 -14.16
C LYS A 235 3.44 29.17 -13.58
N ASP A 236 3.74 30.27 -12.89
CA ASP A 236 5.06 30.51 -12.29
C ASP A 236 5.44 29.42 -11.26
N ILE A 237 4.45 28.92 -10.50
CA ILE A 237 4.67 27.83 -9.54
C ILE A 237 5.03 26.54 -10.29
N PHE A 238 4.31 26.21 -11.36
CA PHE A 238 4.53 24.98 -12.12
C PHE A 238 5.84 25.00 -12.92
N GLU A 239 6.27 26.16 -13.43
CA GLU A 239 7.56 26.30 -14.11
C GLU A 239 8.76 26.01 -13.17
N GLU A 240 8.62 26.40 -11.91
CA GLU A 240 9.53 26.08 -10.80
C GLU A 240 9.27 24.72 -10.14
N SER A 241 8.38 23.90 -10.69
CA SER A 241 8.03 22.60 -10.12
C SER A 241 8.71 21.44 -10.85
N THR A 242 8.85 20.33 -10.13
CA THR A 242 9.25 19.03 -10.65
C THR A 242 8.38 17.97 -10.03
N PHE A 243 7.93 17.03 -10.85
CA PHE A 243 7.03 15.96 -10.45
C PHE A 243 7.77 14.64 -10.53
N THR A 244 7.48 13.74 -9.59
CA THR A 244 8.06 12.40 -9.57
C THR A 244 6.96 11.38 -9.30
N ALA A 245 6.84 10.36 -10.14
CA ALA A 245 5.99 9.20 -9.86
C ALA A 245 6.85 7.97 -9.58
N VAL A 246 6.44 7.15 -8.62
CA VAL A 246 6.99 5.82 -8.37
C VAL A 246 5.82 4.85 -8.25
N VAL A 247 5.85 3.78 -9.03
CA VAL A 247 4.86 2.69 -8.99
C VAL A 247 5.40 1.54 -8.16
N LEU A 248 4.59 1.05 -7.22
CA LEU A 248 4.88 -0.09 -6.36
C LEU A 248 3.88 -1.21 -6.56
N GLY A 249 4.32 -2.45 -6.34
CA GLY A 249 3.52 -3.65 -6.54
C GLY A 249 3.58 -4.13 -7.98
N GLY A 250 4.79 -4.34 -8.50
CA GLY A 250 5.08 -4.73 -9.89
C GLY A 250 6.35 -5.56 -10.00
N ASP A 251 6.62 -6.12 -11.18
CA ASP A 251 7.89 -6.84 -11.41
C ASP A 251 9.08 -5.87 -11.23
N ALA A 252 10.10 -6.30 -10.49
CA ALA A 252 11.11 -5.42 -9.91
C ALA A 252 11.96 -4.66 -10.95
N LYS A 253 11.95 -5.12 -12.21
CA LYS A 253 12.60 -4.45 -13.35
C LYS A 253 11.91 -3.16 -13.79
N GLU A 254 10.65 -2.94 -13.39
CA GLU A 254 9.83 -1.78 -13.74
C GLU A 254 9.39 -0.95 -12.52
N HIS A 255 10.26 -0.79 -11.51
CA HIS A 255 10.12 0.34 -10.57
C HIS A 255 10.35 1.65 -11.34
N ASN A 256 9.36 2.04 -12.14
CA ASN A 256 9.40 3.16 -13.07
C ASN A 256 9.32 4.44 -12.26
N LYS A 257 10.48 4.88 -11.76
CA LYS A 257 10.64 6.23 -11.26
C LYS A 257 10.67 7.16 -12.46
N VAL A 258 9.60 7.94 -12.63
CA VAL A 258 9.53 8.99 -13.65
C VAL A 258 9.74 10.32 -12.96
N VAL A 259 10.62 11.15 -13.51
CA VAL A 259 10.85 12.53 -13.07
C VAL A 259 10.60 13.43 -14.26
N THR A 260 9.65 14.34 -14.15
CA THR A 260 9.18 15.16 -15.28
C THR A 260 8.72 16.54 -14.82
N LYS A 261 8.61 17.47 -15.77
CA LYS A 261 7.92 18.75 -15.60
C LYS A 261 6.51 18.74 -16.21
N ASP A 262 6.14 17.72 -16.97
CA ASP A 262 4.82 17.56 -17.56
C ASP A 262 3.97 16.64 -16.67
N PHE A 263 2.95 17.18 -15.99
CA PHE A 263 2.12 16.37 -15.12
C PHE A 263 1.23 15.39 -15.92
N ASN A 264 1.09 15.54 -17.24
CA ASN A 264 0.37 14.56 -18.06
C ASN A 264 1.05 13.20 -18.10
N GLU A 265 2.39 13.14 -18.06
CA GLU A 265 3.10 11.87 -17.91
C GLU A 265 2.73 11.17 -16.60
N ILE A 266 2.61 11.92 -15.49
CA ILE A 266 2.18 11.40 -14.20
C ILE A 266 0.74 10.89 -14.27
N ARG A 267 -0.16 11.63 -14.92
CA ARG A 267 -1.57 11.21 -15.13
C ARG A 267 -1.65 9.91 -15.92
N ASN A 268 -0.83 9.75 -16.96
CA ASN A 268 -0.77 8.53 -17.75
C ASN A 268 -0.28 7.35 -16.91
N ILE A 269 0.76 7.54 -16.09
CA ILE A 269 1.22 6.49 -15.16
C ILE A 269 0.10 6.06 -14.21
N ILE A 270 -0.63 7.00 -13.62
CA ILE A 270 -1.75 6.66 -12.74
C ILE A 270 -2.82 5.87 -13.51
N LYS A 271 -3.17 6.31 -14.73
CA LYS A 271 -4.20 5.66 -15.55
C LYS A 271 -3.79 4.26 -16.01
N ASP A 272 -2.59 4.11 -16.54
CA ASP A 272 -2.10 2.87 -17.16
C ASP A 272 -1.91 1.74 -16.13
N ASN A 273 -1.76 2.10 -14.84
CA ASN A 273 -1.64 1.15 -13.74
C ASN A 273 -2.98 0.82 -13.07
N ALA A 274 -4.10 1.43 -13.48
CA ALA A 274 -5.38 1.35 -12.77
C ALA A 274 -6.27 0.13 -13.14
N GLU A 275 -5.79 -0.81 -13.95
CA GLU A 275 -6.59 -1.95 -14.42
C GLU A 275 -5.82 -3.27 -14.34
N LEU A 276 -6.45 -4.30 -13.76
CA LEU A 276 -5.89 -5.65 -13.70
C LEU A 276 -5.79 -6.25 -15.12
N SER A 277 -4.61 -6.76 -15.48
CA SER A 277 -4.45 -7.54 -16.71
C SER A 277 -3.28 -8.51 -16.59
N LEU A 278 -3.15 -9.45 -17.55
CA LEU A 278 -1.98 -10.33 -17.62
C LEU A 278 -0.66 -9.57 -17.76
N LYS A 279 -0.68 -8.38 -18.36
CA LYS A 279 0.48 -7.48 -18.46
C LYS A 279 0.65 -6.57 -17.25
N ASN A 280 -0.37 -6.52 -16.39
CA ASN A 280 -0.41 -5.71 -15.18
C ASN A 280 -0.79 -6.59 -13.97
N PRO A 281 0.09 -7.51 -13.54
CA PRO A 281 -0.19 -8.40 -12.42
C PRO A 281 -0.30 -7.62 -11.11
N ALA A 282 -1.11 -8.16 -10.20
CA ALA A 282 -1.36 -7.60 -8.88
C ALA A 282 -0.32 -8.10 -7.86
N TYR A 283 0.04 -7.24 -6.91
CA TYR A 283 0.93 -7.59 -5.80
C TYR A 283 0.27 -7.17 -4.49
N PRO A 284 0.60 -7.81 -3.36
CA PRO A 284 0.04 -7.43 -2.07
C PRO A 284 0.53 -6.02 -1.66
N ILE A 285 -0.40 -5.08 -1.48
CA ILE A 285 -0.10 -3.66 -1.18
C ILE A 285 -0.50 -3.25 0.23
N SER A 286 -1.49 -3.92 0.83
CA SER A 286 -1.86 -3.72 2.23
C SER A 286 -2.56 -4.94 2.81
N TYR A 287 -2.67 -4.99 4.13
CA TYR A 287 -3.42 -6.04 4.82
C TYR A 287 -4.12 -5.51 6.07
N THR A 288 -5.11 -6.26 6.54
CA THR A 288 -5.70 -6.10 7.86
C THR A 288 -5.43 -7.33 8.71
N SER A 289 -5.42 -7.18 10.03
CA SER A 289 -5.28 -8.29 10.97
C SER A 289 -6.26 -8.17 12.12
N THR A 290 -6.69 -9.30 12.65
CA THR A 290 -7.61 -9.43 13.79
C THR A 290 -7.12 -10.41 14.83
#